data_AF-A0A7S4KBT2-F1
#
_entry.id   AF-A0A7S4KBT2-F1
#
_cell.length_a   1.000
_cell.length_b   1.000
_cell.length_c   1.000
_cell.angle_alpha   90.00
_cell.angle_beta   90.00
_cell.angle_gamma   90.00
#
_symmetry.space_group_name_H-M   'P 1'
#
loop_
_entity.id
_entity.type
_entity.pdbx_description
1 polymer ?
#
loop_
_entity_poly.entity_id
_entity_poly.type
_entity_poly.pdbx_seq_one_letter_code
_entity_poly.pdbx_strand_id
1 'polypeptide(L)'
;TATPTGAPPTAAPTAAPTKYQNVPYKYFSDRTCPEGLWVPVPKDECLEAVQHLMPDGYTQGRSDLVSGKWNHVSPGCTAQGALKPSGSWDAHFNTNANAVVTASYPIVCKAT
;
A
#
# COMPACT_ATOMS: atom_id res chain seq x y z
N THR A 1 9.25 39.36 16.24
CA THR A 1 9.29 37.92 16.52
C THR A 1 7.89 37.44 16.80
N ALA A 2 7.29 36.65 15.91
CA ALA A 2 6.02 35.98 16.15
C ALA A 2 5.99 34.70 15.31
N THR A 3 6.19 33.57 15.97
CA THR A 3 6.08 32.23 15.39
C THR A 3 4.60 31.89 15.29
N PRO A 4 4.04 31.50 14.13
CA PRO A 4 2.70 30.96 14.08
C PRO A 4 2.71 29.53 14.66
N THR A 5 1.93 29.34 15.71
CA THR A 5 1.67 28.05 16.36
C THR A 5 1.09 27.07 15.34
N GLY A 6 1.86 26.03 15.01
CA GLY A 6 1.40 24.92 14.19
C GLY A 6 0.27 24.17 14.88
N ALA A 7 -0.79 23.89 14.13
CA ALA A 7 -1.89 23.04 14.56
C ALA A 7 -1.37 21.68 15.08
N PRO A 8 -2.05 21.05 16.07
CA PRO A 8 -1.70 19.71 16.52
C PRO A 8 -1.76 18.72 15.34
N PRO A 9 -0.90 17.68 15.30
CA PRO A 9 -0.96 16.69 14.25
C PRO A 9 -2.35 16.06 14.23
N THR A 10 -3.03 16.19 13.09
CA THR A 10 -4.33 15.53 12.87
C THR A 10 -4.09 14.04 12.96
N ALA A 11 -4.73 13.38 13.93
CA ALA A 11 -4.58 11.95 14.16
C ALA A 11 -4.81 11.18 12.85
N ALA A 12 -3.88 10.29 12.51
CA ALA A 12 -4.09 9.29 11.48
C ALA A 12 -5.38 8.51 11.80
N PRO A 13 -6.22 8.18 10.80
CA PRO A 13 -7.44 7.43 11.05
C PRO A 13 -7.08 6.10 11.74
N THR A 14 -7.41 6.01 13.04
CA THR A 14 -6.99 4.93 13.94
C THR A 14 -7.93 3.71 13.89
N ALA A 15 -8.83 3.61 12.90
CA ALA A 15 -9.67 2.44 12.75
C ALA A 15 -9.64 1.94 11.30
N ALA A 16 -8.87 0.87 11.07
CA ALA A 16 -9.07 0.02 9.91
C ALA A 16 -10.53 -0.48 9.91
N PRO A 17 -11.26 -0.42 8.78
CA PRO A 17 -12.62 -0.91 8.73
C PRO A 17 -12.67 -2.41 9.06
N THR A 18 -13.63 -2.83 9.88
CA THR A 18 -13.74 -4.19 10.44
C THR A 18 -13.94 -5.29 9.40
N LYS A 19 -14.17 -4.97 8.13
CA LYS A 19 -14.47 -5.93 7.06
C LYS A 19 -13.28 -6.84 6.72
N TYR A 20 -12.04 -6.44 7.02
CA TYR A 20 -10.84 -7.16 6.54
C TYR A 20 -9.86 -7.61 7.64
N GLN A 21 -10.25 -7.50 8.92
CA GLN A 21 -9.41 -7.83 10.09
C GLN A 21 -8.92 -9.30 10.16
N ASN A 22 -9.43 -10.19 9.30
CA ASN A 22 -9.07 -11.61 9.27
C ASN A 22 -8.50 -12.06 7.92
N VAL A 23 -8.21 -11.12 7.01
CA VAL A 23 -7.67 -11.45 5.69
C VAL A 23 -6.15 -11.44 5.75
N PRO A 24 -5.47 -12.57 5.49
CA PRO A 24 -4.02 -12.58 5.36
C PRO A 24 -3.63 -11.75 4.14
N TYR A 25 -2.88 -10.68 4.35
CA TYR A 25 -2.23 -9.92 3.30
C TYR A 25 -0.78 -10.36 3.15
N LYS A 26 -0.24 -10.27 1.93
CA LYS A 26 1.18 -10.46 1.63
C LYS A 26 1.59 -9.65 0.42
N TYR A 27 2.81 -9.12 0.43
CA TYR A 27 3.41 -8.51 -0.75
C TYR A 27 4.38 -9.47 -1.45
N PHE A 28 4.47 -9.35 -2.77
CA PHE A 28 5.34 -10.16 -3.62
C PHE A 28 6.15 -9.26 -4.54
N SER A 29 7.37 -9.69 -4.86
CA SER A 29 8.22 -9.04 -5.87
C SER A 29 7.82 -9.36 -7.31
N ASP A 30 6.85 -10.25 -7.49
CA ASP A 30 6.38 -10.73 -8.78
C ASP A 30 5.35 -9.78 -9.43
N ARG A 31 5.06 -10.03 -10.71
CA ARG A 31 4.06 -9.27 -11.49
C ARG A 31 2.64 -9.45 -11.01
N THR A 32 2.38 -10.61 -10.44
CA THR A 32 1.06 -11.13 -10.14
C THR A 32 1.11 -11.89 -8.83
N CYS A 33 -0.04 -11.97 -8.18
CA CYS A 33 -0.19 -12.85 -7.04
C CYS A 33 -0.04 -14.32 -7.48
N PRO A 34 0.61 -15.17 -6.68
CA PRO A 34 0.67 -16.60 -6.98
C PRO A 34 -0.75 -17.18 -7.09
N GLU A 35 -1.03 -17.81 -8.23
CA GLU A 35 -2.34 -18.39 -8.52
C GLU A 35 -2.70 -19.50 -7.51
N GLY A 36 -3.99 -19.68 -7.26
CA GLY A 36 -4.53 -20.78 -6.44
C GLY A 36 -4.51 -20.57 -4.93
N LEU A 37 -3.81 -19.55 -4.42
CA LEU A 37 -3.79 -19.21 -2.98
C LEU A 37 -3.93 -17.72 -2.69
N TRP A 38 -3.59 -16.87 -3.68
CA TRP A 38 -3.55 -15.42 -3.51
C TRP A 38 -4.22 -14.72 -4.68
N VAL A 39 -4.94 -13.64 -4.39
CA VAL A 39 -5.56 -12.78 -5.40
C VAL A 39 -5.11 -11.33 -5.22
N PRO A 40 -5.03 -10.54 -6.30
CA PRO A 40 -4.67 -9.13 -6.21
C PRO A 40 -5.71 -8.37 -5.39
N VAL A 41 -5.23 -7.48 -4.51
CA VAL A 41 -6.10 -6.63 -3.70
C VAL A 41 -6.79 -5.60 -4.59
N PRO A 42 -8.12 -5.44 -4.50
CA PRO A 42 -8.86 -4.44 -5.28
C PRO A 42 -8.58 -3.02 -4.77
N LYS A 43 -8.95 -2.02 -5.57
CA LYS A 43 -8.62 -0.60 -5.30
C LYS A 43 -9.09 -0.12 -3.93
N ASP A 44 -10.33 -0.43 -3.57
CA ASP A 44 -11.00 -0.01 -2.34
C ASP A 44 -10.35 -0.59 -1.08
N GLU A 45 -9.66 -1.72 -1.19
CA GLU A 45 -8.98 -2.39 -0.08
C GLU A 45 -7.49 -2.06 -0.01
N CYS A 46 -6.94 -1.42 -1.04
CA CYS A 46 -5.49 -1.31 -1.21
C CYS A 46 -4.80 -0.55 -0.08
N LEU A 47 -5.39 0.56 0.36
CA LEU A 47 -4.81 1.38 1.43
C LEU A 47 -4.70 0.59 2.73
N GLU A 48 -5.79 -0.05 3.13
CA GLU A 48 -5.85 -0.84 4.34
C GLU A 48 -4.92 -2.05 4.29
N ALA A 49 -4.89 -2.77 3.16
CA ALA A 49 -4.00 -3.92 2.98
C ALA A 49 -2.53 -3.55 3.18
N VAL A 50 -2.11 -2.38 2.65
CA VAL A 50 -0.74 -1.88 2.82
C VAL A 50 -0.48 -1.48 4.27
N GLN A 51 -1.43 -0.82 4.94
CA GLN A 51 -1.31 -0.45 6.35
C GLN A 51 -1.21 -1.68 7.26
N HIS A 52 -1.94 -2.75 6.94
CA HIS A 52 -1.91 -4.00 7.69
C HIS A 52 -0.57 -4.76 7.53
N LEU A 53 0.10 -4.59 6.38
CA LEU A 53 1.40 -5.20 6.09
C LEU A 53 2.58 -4.44 6.67
N MET A 54 2.37 -3.19 7.07
CA MET A 54 3.41 -2.30 7.55
C MET A 54 3.92 -2.76 8.92
N PRO A 55 5.24 -2.98 9.10
CA PRO A 55 5.80 -3.33 10.39
C PRO A 55 5.68 -2.17 11.38
N ASP A 56 5.69 -2.50 12.68
CA ASP A 56 5.74 -1.49 13.73
C ASP A 56 6.93 -0.53 13.55
N GLY A 57 6.67 0.76 13.75
CA GLY A 57 7.70 1.81 13.62
C GLY A 57 7.86 2.37 12.21
N TYR A 58 7.20 1.82 11.20
CA TYR A 58 7.05 2.47 9.90
C TYR A 58 5.83 3.40 9.90
N THR A 59 5.91 4.47 9.12
CA THR A 59 4.79 5.37 8.85
C THR A 59 4.69 5.56 7.36
N GLN A 60 3.47 5.59 6.83
CA GLN A 60 3.28 5.94 5.44
C GLN A 60 3.70 7.40 5.23
N GLY A 61 4.43 7.67 4.15
CA GLY A 61 4.69 9.04 3.72
C GLY A 61 3.40 9.79 3.36
N ARG A 62 2.36 9.05 2.95
CA ARG A 62 1.01 9.50 2.64
C ARG A 62 -0.02 8.57 3.27
N SER A 63 -1.00 9.15 3.96
CA SER A 63 -2.11 8.40 4.55
C SER A 63 -3.22 8.02 3.57
N ASP A 64 -3.16 8.54 2.33
CA ASP A 64 -4.18 8.33 1.30
C ASP A 64 -3.69 7.40 0.19
N LEU A 65 -4.63 6.69 -0.44
CA LEU A 65 -4.34 5.85 -1.61
C LEU A 65 -3.93 6.71 -2.83
N VAL A 66 -2.71 6.51 -3.31
CA VAL A 66 -2.24 7.14 -4.55
C VAL A 66 -2.72 6.31 -5.75
N SER A 67 -3.76 6.80 -6.44
CA SER A 67 -4.36 6.09 -7.59
C SER A 67 -4.00 6.75 -8.92
N GLY A 68 -3.71 5.95 -9.95
CA GLY A 68 -3.36 6.51 -11.26
C GLY A 68 -3.07 5.48 -12.35
N LYS A 69 -2.39 5.97 -13.39
CA LYS A 69 -1.85 5.19 -14.52
C LYS A 69 -0.39 5.54 -14.71
N TRP A 70 0.49 4.59 -14.43
CA TRP A 70 1.93 4.75 -14.61
C TRP A 70 2.52 3.56 -15.36
N ASN A 71 3.65 3.76 -16.05
CA ASN A 71 4.35 2.68 -16.75
C ASN A 71 5.35 1.93 -15.85
N HIS A 72 5.77 2.54 -14.74
CA HIS A 72 6.85 2.05 -13.87
C HIS A 72 6.39 1.58 -12.48
N VAL A 73 5.10 1.74 -12.18
CA VAL A 73 4.46 1.20 -10.96
C VAL A 73 3.79 -0.10 -11.36
N SER A 74 3.96 -1.18 -10.59
CA SER A 74 3.34 -2.47 -10.94
C SER A 74 1.81 -2.34 -11.02
N PRO A 75 1.13 -3.07 -11.92
CA PRO A 75 -0.32 -3.06 -12.01
C PRO A 75 -1.00 -3.50 -10.70
N GLY A 76 -2.16 -2.93 -10.38
CA GLY A 76 -2.92 -3.28 -9.18
C GLY A 76 -2.44 -2.55 -7.93
N CYS A 77 -2.72 -3.15 -6.76
CA CYS A 77 -2.31 -2.61 -5.46
C CYS A 77 -0.83 -2.90 -5.18
N THR A 78 -0.07 -1.88 -4.77
CA THR A 78 1.35 -1.99 -4.46
C THR A 78 1.73 -1.20 -3.21
N ALA A 79 2.76 -1.69 -2.51
CA ALA A 79 3.32 -1.04 -1.31
C ALA A 79 4.69 -0.44 -1.64
N GLN A 80 4.78 0.89 -1.79
CA GLN A 80 6.02 1.53 -2.21
C GLN A 80 7.15 1.30 -1.20
N GLY A 81 8.27 0.75 -1.68
CA GLY A 81 9.46 0.58 -0.87
C GLY A 81 9.36 -0.50 0.22
N ALA A 82 8.31 -1.33 0.25
CA ALA A 82 8.15 -2.39 1.26
C ALA A 82 9.30 -3.42 1.29
N LEU A 83 10.10 -3.50 0.21
CA LEU A 83 11.31 -4.33 0.16
C LEU A 83 12.57 -3.61 0.68
N LYS A 84 12.47 -2.38 1.20
CA LYS A 84 13.60 -1.59 1.72
C LYS A 84 13.43 -1.31 3.23
N PRO A 85 14.52 -1.32 4.02
CA PRO A 85 14.48 -0.98 5.46
C PRO A 85 14.01 0.45 5.79
N SER A 86 13.96 1.34 4.80
CA SER A 86 13.51 2.72 4.93
C SER A 86 12.44 3.05 3.88
N GLY A 87 11.64 2.05 3.50
CA GLY A 87 10.51 2.23 2.60
C GLY A 87 9.48 3.22 3.15
N SER A 88 8.83 3.96 2.25
CA SER A 88 7.76 4.89 2.64
C SER A 88 6.42 4.20 2.85
N TRP A 89 6.27 2.93 2.46
CA TRP A 89 5.04 2.15 2.58
C TRP A 89 3.80 2.81 1.98
N ASP A 90 3.97 3.72 1.01
CA ASP A 90 2.86 4.43 0.40
C ASP A 90 2.02 3.48 -0.47
N ALA A 91 0.72 3.44 -0.20
CA ALA A 91 -0.21 2.61 -0.96
C ALA A 91 -0.45 3.21 -2.35
N HIS A 92 -0.21 2.42 -3.40
CA HIS A 92 -0.44 2.81 -4.78
C HIS A 92 -1.38 1.83 -5.48
N PHE A 93 -2.36 2.34 -6.22
CA PHE A 93 -3.19 1.54 -7.12
C PHE A 93 -3.00 1.98 -8.56
N ASN A 94 -2.39 1.10 -9.37
CA ASN A 94 -2.17 1.37 -10.78
C ASN A 94 -3.19 0.66 -11.66
N THR A 95 -3.96 1.44 -12.43
CA THR A 95 -4.96 0.93 -13.39
C THR A 95 -4.37 0.65 -14.78
N ASN A 96 -3.06 0.78 -14.96
CA ASN A 96 -2.39 0.41 -16.20
C ASN A 96 -1.97 -1.08 -16.15
N ALA A 97 -2.79 -1.95 -16.73
CA ALA A 97 -2.51 -3.39 -16.79
C ALA A 97 -1.21 -3.73 -17.56
N ASN A 98 -0.77 -2.84 -18.45
CA ASN A 98 0.42 -3.02 -19.28
C ASN A 98 1.70 -2.50 -18.62
N ALA A 99 1.62 -1.96 -17.40
CA ALA A 99 2.79 -1.42 -16.71
C ALA A 99 3.86 -2.48 -16.43
N VAL A 100 5.11 -2.02 -16.34
CA VAL A 100 6.26 -2.82 -15.95
C VAL A 100 6.27 -3.00 -14.44
N VAL A 101 6.67 -4.20 -14.01
CA VAL A 101 6.83 -4.54 -12.60
C VAL A 101 8.16 -4.03 -12.11
N THR A 102 8.17 -3.42 -10.93
CA THR A 102 9.42 -2.95 -10.35
C THR A 102 9.49 -3.36 -8.89
N ALA A 103 10.70 -3.70 -8.43
CA ALA A 103 10.96 -4.06 -7.04
C ALA A 103 10.67 -2.92 -6.05
N SER A 104 10.55 -1.68 -6.52
CA SER A 104 10.16 -0.53 -5.68
C SER A 104 8.66 -0.49 -5.40
N TYR A 105 7.85 -1.23 -6.16
CA TYR A 105 6.39 -1.32 -6.02
C TYR A 105 5.95 -2.80 -6.04
N PRO A 106 6.32 -3.59 -5.02
CA PRO A 106 5.85 -4.96 -4.88
C PRO A 106 4.32 -5.01 -4.85
N ILE A 107 3.74 -6.02 -5.49
CA ILE A 107 2.28 -6.22 -5.54
C ILE A 107 1.77 -6.71 -4.20
N VAL A 108 0.61 -6.20 -3.77
CA VAL A 108 -0.08 -6.64 -2.55
C VAL A 108 -1.21 -7.58 -2.94
N CYS A 109 -1.24 -8.72 -2.25
CA CYS A 109 -2.17 -9.81 -2.47
C CYS A 109 -2.89 -10.14 -1.16
N LYS A 110 -4.08 -10.70 -1.29
CA LYS A 110 -4.83 -11.29 -0.17
C LYS A 110 -5.05 -12.77 -0.40
N ALA A 111 -5.06 -13.55 0.68
CA ALA A 111 -5.44 -14.95 0.59
C ALA A 111 -6.92 -15.09 0.19
N THR A 112 -7.22 -16.12 -0.60
CA THR A 112 -8.59 -16.50 -0.99
C THR A 112 -9.29 -17.31 0.07
#